data_AF-A0A9W8CBX9-F1
#
_entry.id   AF-A0A9W8CBX9-F1
#
_cell.length_a   1.000
_cell.length_b   1.000
_cell.length_c   1.000
_cell.angle_alpha   90.00
_cell.angle_beta   90.00
_cell.angle_gamma   90.00
#
_symmetry.space_group_name_H-M   'P 1'
#
loop_
_entity.id
_entity.type
_entity.pdbx_description
1 polymer ?
#
loop_
_entity_poly.entity_id
_entity_poly.type
_entity_poly.pdbx_seq_one_letter_code
_entity_poly.pdbx_strand_id
1 'polypeptide(L)'
;MTLETPPLVPRVPKELGYNNLEIIYKVVESVHPEFPPRFCGSACFMVDNMEHGGSTLAEEHYSVSYHSDQDAAINDAARQAYGVLCEDHRTAFSQSARRYLPRRKSGETKHQISSLEHEDNAQLASLVEFTTALSIEHDALLGAHRSLHLDWEFLRAQLLEATHVTHIEPAQSPLYKNPRYSEPSGATTVLPHDD
;
A
#
# COMPACT_ATOMS: atom_id res chain seq x y z
N MET A 1 2.21 -27.04 -17.26
CA MET A 1 1.47 -27.55 -16.09
C MET A 1 1.79 -26.60 -14.95
N THR A 2 1.05 -25.49 -14.90
CA THR A 2 1.20 -24.45 -13.87
C THR A 2 0.56 -25.00 -12.59
N LEU A 3 1.38 -25.23 -11.57
CA LEU A 3 0.90 -25.48 -10.22
C LEU A 3 0.31 -24.15 -9.73
N GLU A 4 -1.00 -23.97 -9.91
CA GLU A 4 -1.74 -22.95 -9.18
C GLU A 4 -1.66 -23.34 -7.70
N THR A 5 -0.70 -22.76 -7.00
CA THR A 5 -0.68 -22.80 -5.54
C THR A 5 -1.88 -21.96 -5.11
N PRO A 6 -2.93 -22.53 -4.50
CA PRO A 6 -4.03 -21.71 -4.02
C PRO A 6 -3.47 -20.66 -3.06
N PRO A 7 -4.04 -19.44 -3.03
CA PRO A 7 -3.63 -18.43 -2.07
C PRO A 7 -3.64 -19.07 -0.68
N LEU A 8 -2.67 -18.69 0.16
CA LEU A 8 -2.58 -19.10 1.57
C LEU A 8 -3.77 -18.47 2.33
N VAL A 9 -4.98 -18.96 2.05
CA VAL A 9 -6.20 -18.64 2.76
C VAL A 9 -5.92 -18.97 4.21
N PRO A 10 -5.93 -17.98 5.13
CA PRO A 10 -5.85 -18.29 6.54
C PRO A 10 -7.01 -19.22 6.83
N ARG A 11 -6.71 -20.47 7.19
CA ARG A 11 -7.74 -21.43 7.61
C ARG A 11 -8.33 -20.89 8.89
N VAL A 12 -9.42 -20.16 8.77
CA VAL A 12 -10.09 -19.62 9.93
C VAL A 12 -10.61 -20.82 10.73
N PRO A 13 -10.28 -20.91 12.03
CA PRO A 13 -10.65 -22.08 12.79
C PRO A 13 -12.17 -22.20 12.87
N LYS A 14 -12.71 -23.35 12.44
CA LYS A 14 -14.11 -23.78 12.69
C LYS A 14 -14.52 -23.70 14.17
N GLU A 15 -13.54 -23.58 15.04
CA GLU A 15 -13.64 -23.56 16.50
C GLU A 15 -13.83 -22.15 17.08
N LEU A 16 -13.95 -21.12 16.25
CA LEU A 16 -14.45 -19.78 16.63
C LEU A 16 -15.97 -19.77 16.92
N GLY A 17 -16.63 -20.93 16.89
CA GLY A 17 -18.09 -21.06 17.03
C GLY A 17 -18.85 -20.74 15.74
N TYR A 18 -18.15 -20.30 14.69
CA TYR A 18 -18.74 -20.12 13.37
C TYR A 18 -18.84 -21.47 12.65
N ASN A 19 -20.05 -22.05 12.67
CA ASN A 19 -20.32 -23.33 12.00
C ASN A 19 -20.17 -23.23 10.48
N ASN A 20 -20.54 -22.08 9.89
CA ASN A 20 -20.33 -21.75 8.49
C ASN A 20 -19.72 -20.34 8.41
N LEU A 21 -18.39 -20.28 8.41
CA LEU A 21 -17.68 -19.07 8.06
C LEU A 21 -17.38 -19.10 6.56
N GLU A 22 -17.87 -18.11 5.84
CA GLU A 22 -17.53 -17.86 4.45
C GLU A 22 -16.57 -16.66 4.37
N ILE A 23 -15.55 -16.73 3.52
CA ILE A 23 -14.63 -15.61 3.32
C ILE A 23 -14.77 -15.14 1.88
N ILE A 24 -15.15 -13.88 1.71
CA ILE A 24 -15.29 -13.24 0.41
C ILE A 24 -14.08 -12.32 0.21
N TYR A 25 -13.34 -12.58 -0.86
CA TYR A 25 -12.23 -11.73 -1.27
C TYR A 25 -12.65 -10.83 -2.41
N LYS A 26 -12.28 -9.54 -2.34
CA LYS A 26 -12.42 -8.61 -3.47
C LYS A 26 -11.11 -7.89 -3.68
N VAL A 27 -10.76 -7.67 -4.94
CA VAL A 27 -9.55 -6.93 -5.31
C VAL A 27 -9.93 -5.82 -6.26
N VAL A 28 -9.37 -4.64 -6.00
CA VAL A 28 -9.46 -3.48 -6.88
C VAL A 28 -8.11 -3.32 -7.56
N GLU A 29 -8.12 -3.33 -8.88
CA GLU A 29 -6.95 -2.99 -9.70
C GLU A 29 -6.89 -1.49 -9.93
N SER A 30 -5.75 -0.90 -9.60
CA SER A 30 -5.37 0.45 -9.98
C SER A 30 -4.54 0.36 -11.26
N VAL A 31 -5.11 0.88 -12.36
CA VAL A 31 -4.46 0.89 -13.67
C VAL A 31 -3.99 2.32 -13.97
N HIS A 32 -2.70 2.47 -14.25
CA HIS A 32 -2.11 3.74 -14.65
C HIS A 32 -1.34 3.57 -15.98
N PRO A 33 -1.44 4.51 -16.95
CA PRO A 33 -0.82 4.35 -18.28
C PRO A 33 0.71 4.16 -18.27
N GLU A 34 1.38 4.76 -17.28
CA GLU A 34 2.85 4.78 -17.19
C GLU A 34 3.42 3.78 -16.16
N PHE A 35 2.59 3.03 -15.44
CA PHE A 35 3.06 2.13 -14.39
C PHE A 35 2.42 0.75 -14.48
N PRO A 36 3.09 -0.29 -13.96
CA PRO A 36 2.49 -1.61 -13.81
C PRO A 36 1.22 -1.54 -12.94
N PRO A 37 0.22 -2.40 -13.21
CA PRO A 37 -0.99 -2.47 -12.42
C PRO A 37 -0.68 -2.80 -10.96
N ARG A 38 -1.51 -2.27 -10.06
CA ARG A 38 -1.40 -2.51 -8.63
C ARG A 38 -2.74 -2.91 -8.04
N PHE A 39 -2.73 -3.63 -6.94
CA PHE A 39 -3.91 -4.27 -6.39
C PHE A 39 -4.12 -3.88 -4.93
N CYS A 40 -5.36 -3.51 -4.60
CA CYS A 40 -5.82 -3.33 -3.22
C CYS A 40 -6.85 -4.41 -2.92
N GLY A 41 -6.60 -5.18 -1.86
CA GLY A 41 -7.43 -6.32 -1.48
C GLY A 41 -8.41 -5.93 -0.39
N SER A 42 -9.51 -6.67 -0.30
CA SER A 42 -10.41 -6.69 0.85
C SER A 42 -10.81 -8.14 1.15
N ALA A 43 -10.93 -8.45 2.43
CA ALA A 43 -11.38 -9.73 2.92
C ALA A 43 -12.58 -9.51 3.86
N CYS A 44 -13.72 -10.11 3.52
CA CYS A 44 -14.95 -10.06 4.29
C CYS A 44 -15.22 -11.44 4.89
N PHE A 45 -15.30 -11.53 6.20
CA PHE A 45 -15.60 -12.73 6.95
C PHE A 45 -17.09 -12.72 7.22
N MET A 46 -17.81 -13.65 6.62
CA MET A 46 -19.26 -13.77 6.68
C MET A 46 -19.62 -14.96 7.57
N VAL A 47 -20.60 -14.78 8.44
CA VAL A 47 -21.05 -15.77 9.41
C VAL A 47 -22.55 -15.95 9.30
N ASP A 48 -23.06 -17.15 9.53
CA ASP A 48 -24.50 -17.40 9.49
C ASP A 48 -25.28 -16.51 10.48
N ASN A 49 -26.32 -15.87 9.96
CA ASN A 49 -27.32 -15.17 10.74
C ASN A 49 -28.40 -16.16 11.18
N MET A 50 -28.19 -16.74 12.36
CA MET A 50 -29.09 -17.74 12.94
C MET A 50 -30.50 -17.19 13.25
N GLU A 51 -30.64 -15.87 13.39
CA GLU A 51 -31.92 -15.24 13.75
C GLU A 51 -32.79 -14.89 12.54
N HIS A 52 -32.18 -14.49 11.42
CA HIS A 52 -32.92 -13.96 10.26
C HIS A 52 -32.73 -14.79 8.98
N GLY A 53 -31.87 -15.81 9.00
CA GLY A 53 -31.45 -16.55 7.83
C GLY A 53 -30.49 -15.73 6.93
N GLY A 54 -29.58 -16.43 6.24
CA GLY A 54 -28.55 -15.80 5.41
C GLY A 54 -27.24 -15.51 6.18
N SER A 55 -26.34 -14.72 5.59
CA SER A 55 -25.01 -14.43 6.15
C SER A 55 -24.91 -12.98 6.60
N THR A 56 -24.31 -12.74 7.77
CA THR A 56 -23.95 -11.43 8.30
C THR A 56 -22.44 -11.22 8.26
N LEU A 57 -22.01 -9.98 8.06
CA LEU A 57 -20.59 -9.62 8.11
C LEU A 57 -20.10 -9.70 9.57
N ALA A 58 -19.11 -10.53 9.82
CA ALA A 58 -18.35 -10.53 11.06
C ALA A 58 -17.25 -9.47 11.00
N GLU A 59 -16.36 -9.54 10.01
CA GLU A 59 -15.23 -8.62 9.90
C GLU A 59 -14.92 -8.28 8.43
N GLU A 60 -14.59 -7.02 8.15
CA GLU A 60 -14.12 -6.56 6.85
C GLU A 60 -12.85 -5.75 7.00
N HIS A 61 -11.78 -6.18 6.31
CA HIS A 61 -10.55 -5.41 6.26
C HIS A 61 -9.98 -5.31 4.86
N TYR A 62 -9.30 -4.19 4.64
CA TYR A 62 -8.57 -3.88 3.42
C TYR A 62 -7.09 -4.18 3.60
N SER A 63 -6.38 -4.36 2.48
CA SER A 63 -4.93 -4.39 2.48
C SER A 63 -4.37 -3.07 3.02
N VAL A 64 -3.24 -3.14 3.72
CA VAL A 64 -2.61 -1.96 4.34
C VAL A 64 -2.10 -1.00 3.26
N SER A 65 -1.68 -1.56 2.13
CA SER A 65 -1.15 -0.83 0.99
C SER A 65 -1.58 -1.46 -0.33
N TYR A 66 -1.21 -0.82 -1.44
CA TYR A 66 -1.31 -1.41 -2.77
C TYR A 66 -0.15 -2.37 -2.99
N HIS A 67 -0.44 -3.51 -3.61
CA HIS A 67 0.53 -4.55 -3.90
C HIS A 67 0.74 -4.70 -5.40
N SER A 68 1.89 -5.23 -5.80
CA SER A 68 2.17 -5.56 -7.21
C SER A 68 1.42 -6.80 -7.71
N ASP A 69 0.79 -7.55 -6.80
CA ASP A 69 0.14 -8.82 -7.06
C ASP A 69 -1.22 -8.89 -6.34
N GLN A 70 -2.20 -9.52 -6.99
CA GLN A 70 -3.55 -9.74 -6.47
C GLN A 70 -3.51 -10.62 -5.22
N ASP A 71 -2.74 -11.71 -5.26
CA ASP A 71 -2.65 -12.65 -4.14
C ASP A 71 -2.00 -12.00 -2.92
N ALA A 72 -0.99 -11.16 -3.12
CA ALA A 72 -0.39 -10.38 -2.04
C ALA A 72 -1.40 -9.43 -1.38
N ALA A 73 -2.24 -8.75 -2.19
CA ALA A 73 -3.27 -7.86 -1.69
C ALA A 73 -4.36 -8.62 -0.90
N ILE A 74 -4.79 -9.77 -1.41
CA ILE A 74 -5.76 -10.65 -0.73
C ILE A 74 -5.19 -11.17 0.59
N ASN A 75 -3.96 -11.68 0.57
CA ASN A 75 -3.33 -12.25 1.76
C ASN A 75 -3.11 -11.20 2.85
N ASP A 76 -2.71 -9.98 2.46
CA ASP A 76 -2.57 -8.88 3.41
C ASP A 76 -3.94 -8.53 4.02
N ALA A 77 -4.96 -8.31 3.20
CA ALA A 77 -6.33 -8.04 3.69
C ALA A 77 -6.87 -9.16 4.60
N ALA A 78 -6.67 -10.42 4.22
CA ALA A 78 -7.09 -11.59 4.98
C ALA A 78 -6.36 -11.69 6.32
N ARG A 79 -5.05 -11.42 6.36
CA ARG A 79 -4.27 -11.37 7.58
C ARG A 79 -4.77 -10.28 8.53
N GLN A 80 -5.13 -9.10 7.99
CA GLN A 80 -5.69 -8.04 8.81
C GLN A 80 -7.02 -8.42 9.44
N ALA A 81 -7.97 -8.91 8.63
CA ALA A 81 -9.26 -9.37 9.13
C ALA A 81 -9.12 -10.51 10.14
N TYR A 82 -8.21 -11.45 9.89
CA TYR A 82 -7.96 -12.56 10.81
C TYR A 82 -7.39 -12.10 12.15
N GLY A 83 -6.50 -11.11 12.15
CA GLY A 83 -5.94 -10.55 13.38
C GLY A 83 -7.01 -9.89 14.26
N VAL A 84 -7.96 -9.19 13.65
CA VAL A 84 -9.09 -8.57 14.36
C VAL A 84 -10.03 -9.62 14.92
N LEU A 85 -10.38 -10.61 14.09
CA LEU A 85 -11.19 -11.74 14.54
C LEU A 85 -10.56 -12.49 15.72
N CYS A 86 -9.22 -12.63 15.75
CA CYS A 86 -8.53 -13.25 16.87
C CYS A 86 -8.50 -12.38 18.13
N GLU A 87 -8.60 -11.06 18.01
CA GLU A 87 -8.73 -10.14 19.13
C GLU A 87 -10.13 -10.20 19.75
N ASP A 88 -11.18 -10.25 18.93
CA ASP A 88 -12.56 -10.33 19.42
C ASP A 88 -12.82 -11.61 20.21
N HIS A 89 -12.16 -12.71 19.80
CA HIS A 89 -12.24 -14.02 20.45
C HIS A 89 -11.10 -14.30 21.42
N ARG A 90 -10.36 -13.26 21.85
CA ARG A 90 -9.19 -13.38 22.74
C ARG A 90 -9.47 -14.20 23.99
N THR A 91 -10.62 -14.00 24.63
CA THR A 91 -11.01 -14.72 25.84
C THR A 91 -11.22 -16.21 25.58
N ALA A 92 -11.89 -16.56 24.48
CA ALA A 92 -12.09 -17.95 24.05
C ALA A 92 -10.76 -18.66 23.75
N PHE A 93 -9.77 -17.93 23.24
CA PHE A 93 -8.45 -18.50 22.90
C PHE A 93 -7.48 -18.63 24.07
N SER A 94 -7.72 -17.93 25.18
CA SER A 94 -6.78 -17.79 26.30
C SER A 94 -6.24 -19.11 26.88
N GLN A 95 -7.05 -20.17 26.86
CA GLN A 95 -6.71 -21.48 27.45
C GLN A 95 -6.24 -22.52 26.43
N SER A 96 -6.03 -22.13 25.17
CA SER A 96 -5.63 -23.04 24.08
C SER A 96 -4.30 -22.62 23.47
N ALA A 97 -3.74 -23.48 22.61
CA ALA A 97 -2.57 -23.14 21.79
C ALA A 97 -2.82 -21.96 20.84
N ARG A 98 -4.07 -21.51 20.65
CA ARG A 98 -4.39 -20.33 19.84
C ARG A 98 -4.15 -19.01 20.54
N ARG A 99 -3.81 -19.02 21.82
CA ARG A 99 -3.48 -17.78 22.52
C ARG A 99 -2.32 -17.03 21.86
N TYR A 100 -1.44 -17.75 21.15
CA TYR A 100 -0.29 -17.22 20.41
C TYR A 100 -0.60 -16.73 18.99
N LEU A 101 -1.85 -16.83 18.53
CA LEU A 101 -2.18 -16.27 17.22
C LEU A 101 -2.01 -14.75 17.26
N PRO A 102 -1.51 -14.14 16.16
CA PRO A 102 -1.49 -12.69 16.00
C PRO A 102 -2.89 -12.09 16.17
N ARG A 103 -2.99 -11.08 17.02
CA ARG A 103 -4.20 -10.30 17.28
C ARG A 103 -3.98 -8.86 16.87
N ARG A 104 -5.04 -8.14 16.59
CA ARG A 104 -4.98 -6.72 16.20
C ARG A 104 -6.29 -6.10 16.61
N LYS A 105 -6.30 -4.90 17.21
CA LYS A 105 -7.57 -4.19 17.40
C LYS A 105 -8.04 -3.60 16.08
N SER A 106 -9.34 -3.53 15.88
CA SER A 106 -9.90 -2.85 14.70
C SER A 106 -9.36 -1.41 14.63
N GLY A 107 -8.89 -1.01 13.46
CA GLY A 107 -8.26 0.29 13.22
C GLY A 107 -6.78 0.42 13.61
N GLU A 108 -6.21 -0.46 14.44
CA GLU A 108 -4.78 -0.41 14.80
C GLU A 108 -3.93 -1.11 13.75
N THR A 109 -2.82 -0.55 13.28
CA THR A 109 -1.96 -1.23 12.28
C THR A 109 -1.03 -2.28 12.86
N LYS A 110 -0.93 -2.39 14.19
CA LYS A 110 0.04 -3.25 14.86
C LYS A 110 -0.61 -4.54 15.31
N HIS A 111 0.07 -5.67 15.08
CA HIS A 111 -0.30 -6.92 15.70
C HIS A 111 0.29 -7.06 17.10
N GLN A 112 -0.46 -7.73 17.98
CA GLN A 112 -0.06 -8.15 19.31
C GLN A 112 -0.19 -9.68 19.40
N ILE A 113 0.75 -10.34 20.07
CA ILE A 113 0.59 -11.75 20.50
C ILE A 113 0.56 -11.79 22.03
N SER A 114 -0.10 -12.80 22.62
CA SER A 114 -0.18 -12.95 24.08
C SER A 114 1.19 -12.98 24.75
N SER A 115 1.30 -12.36 25.94
CA SER A 115 2.50 -12.44 26.78
C SER A 115 2.81 -13.88 27.20
N LEU A 116 4.10 -14.21 27.21
CA LEU A 116 4.68 -15.52 27.53
C LEU A 116 5.05 -15.66 29.01
N GLU A 117 4.67 -14.70 29.86
CA GLU A 117 5.10 -14.56 31.27
C GLU A 117 4.89 -15.80 32.16
N HIS A 118 4.17 -16.83 31.70
CA HIS A 118 3.87 -18.06 32.44
C HIS A 118 4.10 -19.34 31.63
N GLU A 119 4.98 -19.29 30.62
CA GLU A 119 5.30 -20.44 29.77
C GLU A 119 6.68 -21.02 30.02
N ASP A 120 6.68 -22.28 30.47
CA ASP A 120 7.91 -23.03 30.69
C ASP A 120 8.55 -23.55 29.38
N ASN A 121 7.94 -23.28 28.21
CA ASN A 121 8.46 -23.71 26.92
C ASN A 121 9.25 -22.60 26.21
N ALA A 122 10.56 -22.59 26.42
CA ALA A 122 11.48 -21.62 25.84
C ALA A 122 11.51 -21.60 24.29
N GLN A 123 11.25 -22.73 23.63
CA GLN A 123 11.22 -22.78 22.16
C GLN A 123 9.97 -22.10 21.61
N LEU A 124 8.83 -22.32 22.25
CA LEU A 124 7.58 -21.67 21.90
C LEU A 124 7.66 -20.16 22.14
N ALA A 125 8.25 -19.76 23.28
CA ALA A 125 8.52 -18.37 23.59
C ALA A 125 9.34 -17.66 22.50
N SER A 126 10.46 -18.27 22.08
CA SER A 126 11.32 -17.72 21.03
C SER A 126 10.61 -17.64 19.67
N LEU A 127 9.80 -18.63 19.29
CA LEU A 127 9.03 -18.60 18.04
C LEU A 127 7.96 -17.50 18.06
N VAL A 128 7.29 -17.30 19.19
CA VAL A 128 6.29 -16.25 19.36
C VAL A 128 6.94 -14.87 19.28
N GLU A 129 8.06 -14.65 19.97
CA GLU A 129 8.82 -13.38 19.87
C GLU A 129 9.35 -13.11 18.46
N PHE A 130 9.79 -14.15 17.76
CA PHE A 130 10.26 -14.00 16.39
C PHE A 130 9.12 -13.66 15.42
N THR A 131 7.98 -14.32 15.57
CA THR A 131 6.80 -14.09 14.71
C THR A 131 6.14 -12.74 14.98
N THR A 132 6.12 -12.25 16.23
CA THR A 132 5.70 -10.86 16.53
C THR A 132 6.61 -9.85 15.86
N ALA A 133 7.93 -10.00 16.03
CA ALA A 133 8.90 -9.08 15.44
C ALA A 133 8.78 -9.04 13.91
N LEU A 134 8.69 -10.20 13.26
CA LEU A 134 8.48 -10.28 11.81
C LEU A 134 7.18 -9.61 11.37
N SER A 135 6.09 -9.81 12.11
CA SER A 135 4.79 -9.20 11.76
C SER A 135 4.85 -7.67 11.86
N ILE A 136 5.48 -7.15 12.92
CA ILE A 136 5.66 -5.71 13.13
C ILE A 136 6.53 -5.09 12.04
N GLU A 137 7.67 -5.72 11.72
CA GLU A 137 8.59 -5.25 10.68
C GLU A 137 7.93 -5.27 9.29
N HIS A 138 7.18 -6.33 8.98
CA HIS A 138 6.44 -6.42 7.72
C HIS A 138 5.41 -5.30 7.58
N ASP A 139 4.64 -5.01 8.64
CA ASP A 139 3.68 -3.90 8.63
C ASP A 139 4.35 -2.53 8.53
N ALA A 140 5.48 -2.34 9.20
CA ALA A 140 6.26 -1.10 9.12
C ALA A 140 6.77 -0.85 7.69
N LEU A 141 7.27 -1.90 7.03
CA LEU A 141 7.73 -1.82 5.64
C LEU A 141 6.58 -1.50 4.68
N LEU A 142 5.42 -2.14 4.84
CA LEU A 142 4.22 -1.84 4.04
C LEU A 142 3.72 -0.40 4.27
N GLY A 143 3.74 0.06 5.52
CA GLY A 143 3.38 1.44 5.88
C GLY A 143 4.33 2.47 5.29
N ALA A 144 5.64 2.24 5.38
CA ALA A 144 6.66 3.09 4.78
C ALA A 144 6.54 3.13 3.25
N HIS A 145 6.30 1.97 2.62
CA HIS A 145 6.05 1.89 1.19
C HIS A 145 4.84 2.74 0.77
N ARG A 146 3.73 2.65 1.52
CA ARG A 146 2.54 3.48 1.29
C ARG A 146 2.84 4.98 1.44
N SER A 147 3.55 5.39 2.48
CA SER A 147 3.89 6.81 2.70
C SER A 147 4.75 7.37 1.58
N LEU A 148 5.86 6.69 1.26
CA LEU A 148 6.75 7.09 0.16
C LEU A 148 6.00 7.18 -1.17
N HIS A 149 5.02 6.29 -1.37
CA HIS A 149 4.23 6.31 -2.58
C HIS A 149 3.30 7.53 -2.66
N LEU A 150 2.63 7.89 -1.56
CA LEU A 150 1.80 9.10 -1.51
C LEU A 150 2.64 10.37 -1.71
N ASP A 151 3.84 10.42 -1.12
CA ASP A 151 4.78 11.54 -1.31
C ASP A 151 5.24 11.66 -2.77
N TRP A 152 5.51 10.52 -3.43
CA TRP A 152 5.84 10.49 -4.85
C TRP A 152 4.69 11.00 -5.72
N GLU A 153 3.46 10.54 -5.47
CA GLU A 153 2.28 11.01 -6.22
C GLU A 153 2.03 12.51 -6.02
N PHE A 154 2.21 13.00 -4.80
CA PHE A 154 2.08 14.42 -4.48
C PHE A 154 3.13 15.29 -5.19
N LEU A 155 4.40 14.88 -5.17
CA LEU A 155 5.48 15.57 -5.88
C LEU A 155 5.27 15.54 -7.40
N ARG A 156 4.77 14.42 -7.93
CA ARG A 156 4.45 14.28 -9.35
C ARG A 156 3.31 15.22 -9.77
N ALA A 157 2.25 15.34 -8.97
CA ALA A 157 1.16 16.27 -9.25
C ALA A 157 1.66 17.72 -9.32
N GLN A 158 2.53 18.12 -8.38
CA GLN A 158 3.15 19.45 -8.40
C GLN A 158 4.03 19.68 -9.65
N LEU A 159 4.79 18.68 -10.10
CA LEU A 159 5.57 18.80 -11.34
C LEU A 159 4.68 18.91 -12.59
N LEU A 160 3.55 18.19 -12.64
CA LEU A 160 2.57 18.29 -13.71
C LEU A 160 1.88 19.67 -13.73
N GLU A 161 1.57 20.23 -12.57
CA GLU A 161 1.05 21.60 -12.47
C GLU A 161 2.09 22.65 -12.88
N ALA A 162 3.34 22.49 -12.45
CA ALA A 162 4.45 23.37 -12.84
C ALA A 162 4.76 23.30 -14.34
N THR A 163 4.60 22.13 -14.97
CA THR A 163 4.75 21.97 -16.42
C THR A 163 3.56 22.58 -17.19
N HIS A 164 2.35 22.54 -16.63
CA HIS A 164 1.20 23.25 -17.21
C HIS A 164 1.31 24.78 -17.13
N VAL A 165 1.93 25.31 -16.06
CA VAL A 165 2.20 26.76 -15.92
C VAL A 165 3.39 27.21 -16.80
N THR A 166 4.27 26.31 -17.20
CA THR A 166 5.42 26.61 -18.08
C THR A 166 5.13 26.43 -19.58
N HIS A 167 3.87 26.21 -19.98
CA HIS A 167 3.40 26.58 -21.33
C HIS A 167 3.31 28.11 -21.50
N ILE A 168 4.32 28.83 -21.04
CA ILE A 168 4.72 30.07 -21.68
C ILE A 168 5.50 29.59 -22.89
N GLU A 169 5.03 29.89 -24.10
CA GLU A 169 5.78 29.64 -25.33
C GLU A 169 7.26 29.95 -25.07
N PRO A 170 8.19 29.03 -25.38
CA PRO A 170 9.61 29.33 -25.23
C PRO A 170 9.85 30.63 -25.98
N ALA A 171 10.32 31.67 -25.28
CA ALA A 171 10.57 32.95 -25.89
C ALA A 171 11.38 32.72 -27.16
N GLN A 172 10.74 32.93 -28.31
CA GLN A 172 11.41 32.73 -29.58
C GLN A 172 12.61 33.65 -29.56
N SER A 173 13.80 33.03 -29.59
CA SER A 173 15.04 33.79 -29.69
C SER A 173 14.88 34.73 -30.89
N PRO A 174 15.13 36.04 -30.75
CA PRO A 174 14.92 36.97 -31.85
C PRO A 174 15.67 36.45 -33.07
N LEU A 175 14.95 36.38 -34.19
CA LEU A 175 15.48 35.95 -35.49
C LEU A 175 16.86 36.58 -35.70
N TYR A 176 17.88 35.73 -35.85
CA TYR A 176 19.25 36.15 -36.13
C TYR A 176 19.22 37.04 -37.38
N LYS A 177 19.35 38.35 -37.21
CA LYS A 177 19.61 39.26 -38.32
C LYS A 177 21.05 39.00 -38.75
N ASN A 178 21.25 38.18 -39.78
CA ASN A 178 22.55 38.05 -40.44
C ASN A 178 23.02 39.46 -40.81
N PRO A 179 24.11 39.98 -40.20
CA PRO A 179 24.64 41.26 -40.61
C PRO A 179 25.20 41.09 -42.02
N ARG A 180 24.66 41.81 -42.99
CA ARG A 180 25.20 41.88 -44.35
C ARG A 180 26.51 42.67 -44.33
N TYR A 181 27.62 42.01 -44.01
CA TYR A 181 28.97 42.56 -44.16
C TYR A 181 29.44 42.52 -45.61
N SER A 182 28.63 43.01 -46.54
CA SER A 182 28.97 42.96 -47.96
C SER A 182 28.49 44.18 -48.74
N GLU A 183 28.69 45.39 -48.20
CA GLU A 183 28.68 46.60 -49.03
C GLU A 183 29.74 47.60 -48.54
N PRO A 184 30.77 47.93 -49.33
CA PRO A 184 31.70 48.99 -49.03
C PRO A 184 31.09 50.32 -49.49
N SER A 185 30.14 50.85 -48.73
CA SER A 185 29.60 52.20 -48.98
C SER A 185 29.38 52.92 -47.66
N GLY A 186 30.49 53.29 -47.05
CA GLY A 186 30.54 54.18 -45.90
C GLY A 186 31.73 55.11 -46.08
N ALA A 187 31.61 56.08 -46.99
CA ALA A 187 32.56 57.16 -47.08
C ALA A 187 32.55 57.92 -45.74
N THR A 188 33.63 57.78 -44.96
CA THR A 188 33.84 58.56 -43.75
C THR A 188 34.23 59.98 -44.16
N THR A 189 33.30 60.92 -44.09
CA THR A 189 33.63 62.35 -44.14
C THR A 189 34.09 62.77 -42.74
N VAL A 190 35.39 63.00 -42.58
CA VAL A 190 35.94 63.61 -41.36
C VAL A 190 35.70 65.11 -41.44
N LEU A 191 34.95 65.66 -40.47
CA LEU A 191 34.78 67.11 -40.36
C LEU A 191 36.04 67.73 -39.71
N PRO A 192 36.54 68.87 -40.21
CA PRO A 192 37.67 69.54 -39.59
C PRO A 192 37.27 70.12 -38.24
N HIS A 193 38.22 70.05 -37.31
CA HIS A 193 38.14 70.67 -36.00
C HIS A 193 38.56 72.13 -36.16
N ASP A 194 37.66 73.08 -35.89
CA ASP A 194 38.01 74.50 -35.82
C ASP A 194 38.71 74.77 -34.48
N ASP A 195 39.79 75.57 -34.54
CA ASP A 195 40.58 76.09 -33.41
C ASP A 195 39.88 77.29 -32.72
#